data_AF-A0A975KC89-F1
#
_entry.id   AF-A0A975KC89-F1
#
_cell.length_a   1.000
_cell.length_b   1.000
_cell.length_c   1.000
_cell.angle_alpha   90.00
_cell.angle_beta   90.00
_cell.angle_gamma   90.00
#
_symmetry.space_group_name_H-M   'P 1'
#
loop_
_entity.id
_entity.type
_entity.pdbx_description
1 polymer ?
#
loop_
_entity_poly.entity_id
_entity_poly.type
_entity_poly.pdbx_seq_one_letter_code
_entity_poly.pdbx_strand_id
1 'polypeptide(L)'
;MLTPAPVLAKQAAPGEVAEIARCIRVAARGRAWLEKTLWGLRTQEAGWLGAEIANTNGTHDLGPLQINSSWVPKMSRLLERPQEQIRHWLRYDPCFNVEAARWIFLSGLEATGDYWKAVGVYHSPTEARQVAYAKKVASHMRRRFGPDVFAASRGNLVR
;
A
#
# COMPACT_ATOMS: atom_id res chain seq x y z
N MET A 1 12.26 5.32 -38.71
CA MET A 1 12.43 4.75 -37.36
C MET A 1 11.72 5.68 -36.39
N LEU A 2 10.53 5.30 -35.91
CA LEU A 2 9.76 6.09 -34.95
C LEU A 2 10.29 5.78 -33.55
N THR A 3 10.86 6.76 -32.87
CA THR A 3 11.20 6.66 -31.44
C THR A 3 9.91 6.57 -30.64
N PRO A 4 9.79 5.65 -29.66
CA PRO A 4 8.65 5.68 -28.77
C PRO A 4 8.76 6.90 -27.86
N ALA A 5 7.69 7.69 -27.77
CA ALA A 5 7.58 8.80 -26.85
C ALA A 5 7.71 8.28 -25.39
N PRO A 6 8.35 9.04 -24.49
CA PRO A 6 8.42 8.66 -23.09
C PRO A 6 7.00 8.61 -22.51
N VAL A 7 6.63 7.46 -21.92
CA VAL A 7 5.38 7.34 -21.16
C VAL A 7 5.50 8.28 -19.96
N LEU A 8 4.90 9.46 -20.08
CA LEU A 8 4.85 10.44 -19.00
C LEU A 8 4.06 9.77 -17.86
N ALA A 9 4.74 9.41 -16.77
CA ALA A 9 4.09 8.92 -15.57
C ALA A 9 3.04 9.97 -15.17
N LYS A 10 1.75 9.62 -15.30
CA LYS A 10 0.64 10.52 -15.00
C LYS A 10 0.70 10.80 -13.50
N GLN A 11 1.17 11.99 -13.14
CA GLN A 11 1.16 12.44 -11.76
C GLN A 11 -0.31 12.45 -11.29
N ALA A 12 -0.56 11.85 -10.12
CA ALA A 12 -1.89 11.82 -9.52
C ALA A 12 -2.43 13.25 -9.37
N ALA A 13 -3.69 13.47 -9.75
CA ALA A 13 -4.32 14.78 -9.61
C ALA A 13 -4.37 15.18 -8.11
N PRO A 14 -4.32 16.49 -7.76
CA PRO A 14 -4.34 16.92 -6.35
C PRO A 14 -5.53 16.36 -5.54
N GLY A 15 -6.70 16.24 -6.16
CA GLY A 15 -7.89 15.66 -5.53
C GLY A 15 -7.75 14.15 -5.24
N GLU A 16 -7.05 13.42 -6.11
CA GLU A 16 -6.76 11.99 -5.90
C GLU A 16 -5.84 11.79 -4.69
N VAL A 17 -4.80 12.64 -4.56
CA VAL A 17 -3.87 12.57 -3.42
C VAL A 17 -4.61 12.83 -2.10
N ALA A 18 -5.49 13.83 -2.08
CA ALA A 18 -6.30 14.16 -0.89
C ALA A 18 -7.25 13.01 -0.51
N GLU A 19 -7.86 12.35 -1.49
CA GLU A 19 -8.77 11.24 -1.24
C GLU A 19 -8.05 9.99 -0.74
N ILE A 20 -6.90 9.62 -1.35
CA ILE A 20 -6.07 8.53 -0.83
C ILE A 20 -5.63 8.81 0.61
N ALA A 21 -5.25 10.06 0.92
CA ALA A 21 -4.90 10.47 2.27
C ALA A 21 -6.06 10.29 3.26
N ARG A 22 -7.30 10.61 2.85
CA ARG A 22 -8.52 10.38 3.64
C ARG A 22 -8.73 8.89 3.87
N CYS A 23 -8.63 8.08 2.82
CA CYS A 23 -8.78 6.62 2.91
C CYS A 23 -7.74 5.99 3.85
N ILE A 24 -6.48 6.44 3.83
CA ILE A 24 -5.43 5.99 4.75
C ILE A 24 -5.80 6.27 6.21
N ARG A 25 -6.26 7.49 6.52
CA ARG A 25 -6.70 7.86 7.88
C ARG A 25 -7.86 6.98 8.36
N VAL A 26 -8.87 6.80 7.52
CA VAL A 26 -10.05 5.97 7.84
C VAL A 26 -9.64 4.51 8.05
N ALA A 27 -8.83 3.95 7.14
CA ALA A 27 -8.41 2.57 7.21
C ALA A 27 -7.56 2.27 8.44
N ALA A 28 -6.75 3.24 8.90
CA ALA A 28 -5.97 3.09 10.13
C ALA A 28 -6.82 2.92 11.40
N ARG A 29 -8.11 3.30 11.37
CA ARG A 29 -9.04 3.21 12.50
C ARG A 29 -8.47 3.78 13.80
N GLY A 30 -7.86 4.97 13.71
CA GLY A 30 -7.26 5.69 14.84
C GLY A 30 -5.92 5.14 15.35
N ARG A 31 -5.40 4.03 14.80
CA ARG A 31 -4.10 3.49 15.18
C ARG A 31 -2.99 4.25 14.46
N ALA A 32 -2.34 5.18 15.18
CA ALA A 32 -1.28 6.02 14.62
C ALA A 32 -0.15 5.23 13.96
N TRP A 33 0.28 4.11 14.55
CA TRP A 33 1.33 3.28 13.97
C TRP A 33 0.92 2.70 12.60
N LEU A 34 -0.34 2.27 12.46
CA LEU A 34 -0.86 1.67 11.23
C LEU A 34 -1.07 2.73 10.14
N GLU A 35 -1.49 3.94 10.50
CA GLU A 35 -1.55 5.06 9.55
C GLU A 35 -0.17 5.37 8.98
N LYS A 36 0.86 5.43 9.85
CA LYS A 36 2.25 5.62 9.42
C LYS A 36 2.73 4.48 8.52
N THR A 37 2.34 3.23 8.82
CA THR A 37 2.62 2.07 7.96
C THR A 37 2.02 2.22 6.58
N LEU A 38 0.72 2.53 6.49
CA LEU A 38 0.01 2.69 5.21
C LEU A 38 0.59 3.84 4.38
N TRP A 39 1.01 4.94 5.03
CA TRP A 39 1.76 6.00 4.36
C TRP A 39 3.12 5.56 3.84
N GLY A 40 3.84 4.73 4.61
CA GLY A 40 5.10 4.13 4.20
C GLY A 40 4.95 3.27 2.94
N LEU A 41 3.96 2.37 2.94
CA LEU A 41 3.61 1.53 1.78
C LEU A 41 3.21 2.40 0.58
N ARG A 42 2.25 3.32 0.75
CA ARG A 42 1.80 4.22 -0.32
C ARG A 42 2.93 5.01 -0.97
N THR A 43 3.90 5.47 -0.17
CA THR A 43 5.05 6.24 -0.67
C THR A 43 6.00 5.35 -1.47
N GLN A 44 6.23 4.12 -1.02
CA GLN A 44 7.09 3.15 -1.71
C GLN A 44 6.45 2.66 -3.02
N GLU A 45 5.14 2.40 -3.02
CA GLU A 45 4.42 1.85 -4.17
C GLU A 45 4.17 2.91 -5.26
N ALA A 46 3.98 4.17 -4.87
CA ALA A 46 3.84 5.30 -5.78
C ALA A 46 2.77 5.14 -6.89
N GLY A 47 1.82 4.22 -6.73
CA GLY A 47 0.74 3.99 -7.70
C GLY A 47 -0.25 5.15 -7.80
N TRP A 48 -1.15 5.05 -8.77
CA TRP A 48 -2.23 6.02 -9.04
C TRP A 48 -3.56 5.30 -9.30
N LEU A 49 -4.67 6.03 -9.26
CA LEU A 49 -5.98 5.50 -9.59
C LEU A 49 -6.05 5.05 -11.05
N GLY A 50 -6.53 3.83 -11.24
CA GLY A 50 -6.56 3.14 -12.53
C GLY A 50 -5.28 2.38 -12.88
N ALA A 51 -4.21 2.50 -12.09
CA ALA A 51 -2.95 1.80 -12.32
C ALA A 51 -3.18 0.27 -12.41
N GLU A 52 -2.54 -0.34 -13.40
CA GLU A 52 -2.55 -1.77 -13.66
C GLU A 52 -1.22 -2.09 -14.35
N ILE A 53 -0.21 -2.41 -13.53
CA ILE A 53 1.17 -2.60 -14.01
C ILE A 53 1.43 -4.09 -14.15
N ALA A 54 1.74 -4.55 -15.37
CA ALA A 54 2.00 -5.96 -15.63
C ALA A 54 3.35 -6.42 -15.03
N ASN A 55 3.33 -7.58 -14.39
CA ASN A 55 4.51 -8.29 -13.90
C ASN A 55 4.92 -9.41 -14.84
N THR A 56 6.20 -9.80 -14.81
CA THR A 56 6.74 -10.85 -15.68
C THR A 56 6.12 -12.23 -15.46
N ASN A 57 5.49 -12.46 -14.30
CA ASN A 57 4.78 -13.70 -13.98
C ASN A 57 3.28 -13.68 -14.36
N GLY A 58 2.83 -12.67 -15.12
CA GLY A 58 1.44 -12.55 -15.59
C GLY A 58 0.46 -11.93 -14.58
N THR A 59 0.91 -11.66 -13.35
CA THR A 59 0.11 -10.86 -12.39
C THR A 59 0.21 -9.37 -12.71
N HIS A 60 -0.64 -8.56 -12.09
CA HIS A 60 -0.61 -7.10 -12.25
C HIS A 60 -0.68 -6.42 -10.89
N ASP A 61 -0.01 -5.28 -10.73
CA ASP A 61 -0.11 -4.46 -9.52
C ASP A 61 -1.14 -3.34 -9.73
N LEU A 62 -2.11 -3.27 -8.83
CA LEU A 62 -3.34 -2.52 -9.02
C LEU A 62 -3.42 -1.30 -8.09
N GLY A 63 -3.74 -0.14 -8.68
CA GLY A 63 -4.10 1.07 -7.94
C GLY A 63 -3.01 1.69 -7.06
N PRO A 64 -3.40 2.60 -6.14
CA PRO A 64 -2.46 3.45 -5.40
C PRO A 64 -1.42 2.75 -4.52
N LEU A 65 -1.78 1.62 -3.88
CA LEU A 65 -0.87 0.80 -3.08
C LEU A 65 -0.42 -0.47 -3.82
N GLN A 66 -0.59 -0.50 -5.15
CA GLN A 66 -0.04 -1.54 -6.04
C GLN A 66 -0.35 -2.96 -5.55
N ILE A 67 -1.64 -3.22 -5.25
CA ILE A 67 -2.10 -4.51 -4.77
C ILE A 67 -1.96 -5.53 -5.89
N ASN A 68 -1.14 -6.56 -5.66
CA ASN A 68 -0.93 -7.58 -6.66
C ASN A 68 -2.22 -8.36 -6.95
N SER A 69 -2.49 -8.62 -8.23
CA SER A 69 -3.73 -9.26 -8.68
C SER A 69 -3.88 -10.71 -8.24
N SER A 70 -2.84 -11.35 -7.71
CA SER A 70 -2.94 -12.67 -7.06
C SER A 70 -3.89 -12.69 -5.86
N TRP A 71 -4.17 -11.53 -5.25
CA TRP A 71 -5.15 -11.40 -4.16
C TRP A 71 -6.61 -11.40 -4.61
N VAL A 72 -6.88 -11.11 -5.90
CA VAL A 72 -8.24 -10.96 -6.44
C VAL A 72 -9.12 -12.20 -6.20
N PRO A 73 -8.67 -13.44 -6.48
CA PRO A 73 -9.50 -14.62 -6.23
C PRO A 73 -9.83 -14.83 -4.75
N LYS A 74 -8.89 -14.52 -3.84
CA LYS A 74 -9.13 -14.65 -2.40
C LYS A 74 -10.13 -13.61 -1.91
N MET A 75 -9.96 -12.35 -2.31
CA MET A 75 -10.89 -11.27 -1.95
C MET A 75 -12.29 -11.48 -2.55
N SER A 76 -12.37 -11.96 -3.79
CA SER A 76 -13.64 -12.30 -4.46
C SER A 76 -14.44 -13.33 -3.66
N ARG A 77 -13.78 -14.40 -3.17
CA ARG A 77 -14.42 -15.39 -2.30
C ARG A 77 -14.82 -14.81 -0.94
N LEU A 78 -13.93 -14.03 -0.31
CA LEU A 78 -14.19 -13.47 1.03
C LEU A 78 -15.32 -12.44 1.04
N LEU A 79 -15.50 -11.70 -0.05
CA LEU A 79 -16.48 -10.62 -0.15
C LEU A 79 -17.74 -11.01 -0.92
N GLU A 80 -17.80 -12.23 -1.46
CA GLU A 80 -18.89 -12.71 -2.32
C GLU A 80 -19.18 -11.74 -3.48
N ARG A 81 -18.10 -11.40 -4.21
CA ARG A 81 -18.15 -10.48 -5.35
C ARG A 81 -17.41 -11.07 -6.56
N PRO A 82 -17.85 -10.78 -7.79
CA PRO A 82 -17.13 -11.19 -8.98
C PRO A 82 -15.68 -10.66 -9.01
N GLN A 83 -14.76 -11.44 -9.60
CA GLN A 83 -13.35 -11.08 -9.65
C GLN A 83 -13.11 -9.78 -10.44
N GLU A 84 -13.88 -9.55 -11.51
CA GLU A 84 -13.81 -8.31 -12.28
C GLU A 84 -14.17 -7.09 -11.45
N GLN A 85 -15.15 -7.22 -10.54
CA GLN A 85 -15.56 -6.13 -9.66
C GLN A 85 -14.47 -5.84 -8.61
N ILE A 86 -13.89 -6.86 -8.00
CA ILE A 86 -12.74 -6.71 -7.08
C ILE A 86 -11.57 -6.04 -7.80
N ARG A 87 -11.22 -6.51 -9.00
CA ARG A 87 -10.13 -5.93 -9.80
C ARG A 87 -10.42 -4.47 -10.13
N HIS A 88 -11.66 -4.14 -10.50
CA HIS A 88 -12.07 -2.76 -10.77
C HIS A 88 -11.93 -1.88 -9.52
N TRP A 89 -12.43 -2.30 -8.36
CA TRP A 89 -12.31 -1.53 -7.12
C TRP A 89 -10.86 -1.37 -6.69
N LEU A 90 -10.01 -2.41 -6.79
CA LEU A 90 -8.59 -2.27 -6.50
C LEU A 90 -7.91 -1.21 -7.37
N ARG A 91 -8.40 -0.96 -8.58
CA ARG A 91 -7.84 0.06 -9.48
C ARG A 91 -8.42 1.44 -9.21
N TYR A 92 -9.74 1.56 -9.09
CA TYR A 92 -10.44 2.84 -9.20
C TYR A 92 -11.08 3.33 -7.91
N ASP A 93 -11.23 2.48 -6.89
CA ASP A 93 -11.69 2.88 -5.56
C ASP A 93 -10.46 3.01 -4.62
N PRO A 94 -10.03 4.24 -4.29
CA PRO A 94 -8.87 4.45 -3.43
C PRO A 94 -9.06 3.87 -2.03
N CYS A 95 -10.29 3.88 -1.51
CA CYS A 95 -10.58 3.38 -0.17
C CYS A 95 -10.58 1.85 -0.13
N PHE A 96 -11.13 1.20 -1.16
CA PHE A 96 -11.04 -0.24 -1.30
C PHE A 96 -9.57 -0.70 -1.44
N ASN A 97 -8.77 -0.01 -2.26
CA ASN A 97 -7.34 -0.32 -2.42
C ASN A 97 -6.54 -0.18 -1.11
N VAL A 98 -6.78 0.90 -0.36
CA VAL A 98 -6.12 1.12 0.94
C VAL A 98 -6.58 0.10 1.99
N GLU A 99 -7.86 -0.24 2.05
CA GLU A 99 -8.37 -1.28 2.96
C GLU A 99 -7.80 -2.66 2.61
N ALA A 100 -7.70 -2.99 1.33
CA ALA A 100 -7.02 -4.19 0.86
C ALA A 100 -5.55 -4.23 1.32
N ALA A 101 -4.82 -3.12 1.18
CA ALA A 101 -3.45 -3.01 1.64
C ALA A 101 -3.33 -3.24 3.16
N ARG A 102 -4.24 -2.61 3.93
CA ARG A 102 -4.31 -2.78 5.39
C ARG A 102 -4.53 -4.23 5.76
N TRP A 103 -5.50 -4.88 5.12
CA TRP A 103 -5.83 -6.27 5.40
C TRP A 103 -4.65 -7.20 5.06
N ILE A 104 -4.02 -7.06 3.89
CA ILE A 104 -2.84 -7.85 3.51
C ILE A 104 -1.70 -7.66 4.51
N PHE A 105 -1.39 -6.41 4.87
CA PHE A 105 -0.33 -6.12 5.84
C PHE A 105 -0.65 -6.73 7.22
N LEU A 106 -1.87 -6.58 7.72
CA LEU A 106 -2.26 -7.13 9.03
C LEU A 106 -2.27 -8.66 9.03
N SER A 107 -2.70 -9.31 7.93
CA SER A 107 -2.59 -10.77 7.79
C SER A 107 -1.13 -11.22 7.76
N GLY A 108 -0.24 -10.46 7.12
CA GLY A 108 1.21 -10.71 7.17
C GLY A 108 1.74 -10.57 8.59
N LEU A 109 1.35 -9.53 9.30
CA LEU A 109 1.75 -9.28 10.69
C LEU A 109 1.28 -10.37 11.64
N GLU A 110 0.04 -10.83 11.49
CA GLU A 110 -0.51 -11.95 12.25
C GLU A 110 0.28 -13.24 11.98
N ALA A 111 0.62 -13.51 10.72
CA ALA A 111 1.35 -14.72 10.35
C ALA A 111 2.82 -14.71 10.78
N THR A 112 3.48 -13.55 10.81
CA THR A 112 4.91 -13.45 11.11
C THR A 112 5.23 -13.10 12.56
N GLY A 113 4.33 -12.38 13.26
CA GLY A 113 4.62 -11.77 14.56
C GLY A 113 5.68 -10.67 14.52
N ASP A 114 6.22 -10.34 13.34
CA ASP A 114 7.29 -9.36 13.13
C ASP A 114 6.84 -8.29 12.13
N TYR A 115 6.88 -7.04 12.59
CA TYR A 115 6.43 -5.88 11.83
C TYR A 115 7.19 -5.68 10.52
N TRP A 116 8.53 -5.73 10.55
CA TRP A 116 9.32 -5.47 9.35
C TRP A 116 9.29 -6.65 8.37
N LYS A 117 9.18 -7.87 8.88
CA LYS A 117 8.90 -9.06 8.07
C LYS A 117 7.53 -8.95 7.41
N ALA A 118 6.51 -8.45 8.11
CA ALA A 118 5.19 -8.21 7.52
C ALA A 118 5.21 -7.16 6.41
N VAL A 119 5.96 -6.05 6.59
CA VAL A 119 6.21 -5.07 5.53
C VAL A 119 6.90 -5.72 4.33
N GLY A 120 7.86 -6.61 4.56
CA GLY A 120 8.51 -7.35 3.48
C GLY A 120 7.56 -8.31 2.76
N VAL A 121 6.81 -9.11 3.51
CA VAL A 121 5.84 -10.11 3.00
C VAL A 121 4.74 -9.46 2.17
N TYR A 122 4.33 -8.24 2.51
CA TYR A 122 3.42 -7.43 1.69
C TYR A 122 3.87 -7.36 0.23
N HIS A 123 5.19 -7.22 0.00
CA HIS A 123 5.76 -7.03 -1.33
C HIS A 123 6.13 -8.33 -2.05
N SER A 124 6.73 -9.31 -1.36
CA SER A 124 7.32 -10.47 -2.03
C SER A 124 7.45 -11.69 -1.11
N PRO A 125 7.32 -12.92 -1.63
CA PRO A 125 7.63 -14.15 -0.88
C PRO A 125 9.14 -14.38 -0.73
N THR A 126 9.98 -13.79 -1.59
CA THR A 126 11.44 -13.96 -1.55
C THR A 126 12.08 -13.09 -0.46
N GLU A 127 12.77 -13.72 0.49
CA GLU A 127 13.36 -13.05 1.66
C GLU A 127 14.31 -11.89 1.32
N ALA A 128 15.21 -12.05 0.36
CA ALA A 128 16.11 -10.97 -0.03
C ALA A 128 15.36 -9.71 -0.51
N ARG A 129 14.25 -9.89 -1.24
CA ARG A 129 13.37 -8.80 -1.69
C ARG A 129 12.59 -8.19 -0.53
N GLN A 130 12.13 -9.00 0.42
CA GLN A 130 11.45 -8.53 1.63
C GLN A 130 12.34 -7.56 2.42
N VAL A 131 13.59 -7.96 2.67
CA VAL A 131 14.56 -7.14 3.41
C VAL A 131 14.85 -5.83 2.67
N ALA A 132 15.08 -5.90 1.36
CA ALA A 132 15.34 -4.70 0.55
C ALA A 132 14.14 -3.75 0.55
N TYR A 133 12.92 -4.28 0.40
CA TYR A 133 11.69 -3.51 0.41
C TYR A 133 11.42 -2.84 1.78
N ALA A 134 11.53 -3.61 2.87
CA ALA A 134 11.33 -3.10 4.23
C ALA A 134 12.29 -1.94 4.55
N LYS A 135 13.56 -2.01 4.11
CA LYS A 135 14.52 -0.90 4.26
C LYS A 135 14.08 0.38 3.55
N LYS A 136 13.51 0.27 2.34
CA LYS A 136 13.00 1.44 1.60
C LYS A 136 11.79 2.05 2.29
N VAL A 137 10.82 1.23 2.70
CA VAL A 137 9.65 1.68 3.47
C VAL A 137 10.07 2.35 4.77
N ALA A 138 11.03 1.77 5.50
CA ALA A 138 11.59 2.37 6.71
C ALA A 138 12.25 3.74 6.44
N SER A 139 12.93 3.89 5.30
CA SER A 139 13.48 5.18 4.87
C SER A 139 12.38 6.21 4.61
N HIS A 140 11.33 5.84 3.88
CA HIS A 140 10.18 6.72 3.64
C HIS A 140 9.47 7.13 4.92
N MET A 141 9.23 6.19 5.84
CA MET A 141 8.61 6.47 7.13
C MET A 141 9.47 7.42 7.97
N ARG A 142 10.79 7.21 8.03
CA ARG A 142 11.71 8.09 8.75
C ARG A 142 11.75 9.51 8.16
N ARG A 143 11.78 9.63 6.83
CA ARG A 143 11.76 10.93 6.16
C ARG A 143 10.46 11.69 6.42
N ARG A 144 9.33 10.98 6.51
CA ARG A 144 8.00 11.58 6.68
C ARG A 144 7.66 11.91 8.14
N PHE A 145 8.05 11.05 9.07
CA PHE A 145 7.58 11.11 10.47
C PHE A 145 8.70 11.31 11.50
N GLY A 146 9.96 11.42 11.06
CA GLY A 146 11.13 11.52 11.94
C GLY A 146 11.71 10.14 12.33
N PRO A 147 12.84 10.13 13.05
CA PRO A 147 13.55 8.90 13.43
C PRO A 147 12.73 8.00 14.36
N ASP A 148 11.91 8.59 15.24
CA ASP A 148 11.12 7.88 16.25
C ASP A 148 9.71 7.51 15.73
N VAL A 149 9.65 6.85 14.58
CA VAL A 149 8.40 6.56 13.85
C VAL A 149 7.31 5.92 14.73
N PHE A 150 7.68 5.04 15.66
CA PHE A 150 6.75 4.33 16.54
C PHE A 150 6.66 4.89 17.96
N ALA A 151 7.42 5.93 18.31
CA ALA A 151 7.26 6.54 19.61
C ALA A 151 5.83 7.09 19.74
N ALA A 152 5.23 6.88 20.92
CA ALA A 152 3.97 7.53 21.25
C ALA A 152 4.16 9.05 21.12
N SER A 153 3.19 9.73 20.50
CA SER A 153 3.15 11.19 20.52
C SER A 153 3.27 11.61 21.98
N ARG A 154 4.34 12.32 22.36
CA ARG A 154 4.44 12.96 23.68
C ARG A 154 3.37 14.04 23.70
N GLY A 155 2.16 13.68 24.14
CA GLY A 155 1.12 14.64 24.45
C GLY A 155 1.64 15.50 25.59
N ASN A 156 1.62 16.82 25.39
CA ASN A 156 1.78 17.77 26.50
C ASN A 156 0.74 17.41 27.57
N LEU A 157 1.21 16.85 28.69
CA LEU A 157 0.54 17.01 29.96
C LEU A 157 0.62 18.50 30.30
N VAL A 158 -0.39 19.26 29.87
CA VAL A 158 -0.71 20.53 30.51
C VAL A 158 -1.27 20.14 31.88
N ARG A 159 -0.55 20.56 32.92
CA ARG A 159 -1.01 20.52 34.31
C ARG A 159 -2.20 21.45 34.51
#